data_AF-A0A935I1H6-F1
#
_entry.id   AF-A0A935I1H6-F1
#
_cell.length_a   1.000
_cell.length_b   1.000
_cell.length_c   1.000
_cell.angle_alpha   90.00
_cell.angle_beta   90.00
_cell.angle_gamma   90.00
#
_symmetry.space_group_name_H-M   'P 1'
#
loop_
_entity.id
_entity.type
_entity.pdbx_description
1 polymer ?
#
loop_
_entity_poly.entity_id
_entity_poly.type
_entity_poly.pdbx_seq_one_letter_code
_entity_poly.pdbx_strand_id
1 'polypeptide(L)'
;MTIRMVFLVRLRICKFVIDLYTTSRPLMKTFFSVLIACVVMAFTLQDPAPAKKGQEYGAGVKASTVLSLSRAVTEKKFNAPIAVTAMVKEVCQKKGCWMILADGTTKVRVTFKDYSFFMPKDLAGKRIVAEGMLKEDVLSEADARHYAEDAGKSKKEIEKIKGDQQELTFEATGVRVR
;
A
#
# COMPACT_ATOMS: atom_id res chain seq x y z
N MET A 1 -5.45 -13.07 -26.87
CA MET A 1 -4.43 -13.20 -27.93
C MET A 1 -3.16 -12.46 -27.51
N THR A 2 -2.51 -12.88 -26.42
CA THR A 2 -1.48 -12.04 -25.76
C THR A 2 -0.35 -12.82 -25.09
N ILE A 3 -0.53 -14.12 -24.81
CA ILE A 3 0.51 -14.96 -24.15
C ILE A 3 1.54 -15.48 -25.17
N ARG A 4 1.11 -15.80 -26.39
CA ARG A 4 1.96 -16.40 -27.43
C ARG A 4 2.94 -15.38 -28.06
N MET A 5 2.57 -14.10 -28.05
CA MET A 5 3.38 -13.01 -28.59
C MET A 5 4.53 -12.62 -27.63
N VAL A 6 4.28 -12.67 -26.31
CA VAL A 6 5.32 -12.46 -25.28
C VAL A 6 6.38 -13.57 -25.32
N PHE A 7 5.98 -14.82 -25.56
CA PHE A 7 6.89 -15.96 -25.64
C PHE A 7 7.85 -15.88 -26.84
N LEU A 8 7.35 -15.42 -27.99
CA LEU A 8 8.15 -15.24 -29.21
C LEU A 8 9.13 -14.07 -29.12
N VAL A 9 8.76 -12.98 -28.45
CA VAL A 9 9.67 -11.86 -28.17
C VAL A 9 10.80 -12.32 -27.23
N ARG A 10 10.49 -13.14 -26.22
CA ARG A 10 11.48 -13.70 -25.27
C ARG A 10 12.52 -14.59 -25.96
N LEU A 11 12.12 -15.38 -26.95
CA LEU A 11 13.02 -16.26 -27.72
C LEU A 11 13.95 -15.49 -28.67
N ARG A 12 13.47 -14.39 -29.28
CA ARG A 12 14.29 -13.56 -30.18
C ARG A 12 15.35 -12.74 -29.44
N ILE A 13 15.04 -12.23 -28.26
CA ILE A 13 16.00 -11.50 -27.42
C ILE A 13 17.11 -12.46 -26.94
N CYS A 14 16.75 -13.70 -26.59
CA CYS A 14 17.70 -14.70 -26.11
C CYS A 14 18.77 -15.04 -27.17
N LYS A 15 18.36 -15.17 -28.44
CA LYS A 15 19.30 -15.47 -29.53
C LYS A 15 20.22 -14.29 -29.86
N PHE A 16 19.71 -13.06 -29.82
CA PHE A 16 20.50 -11.85 -30.09
C PHE A 16 21.58 -11.59 -29.03
N VAL A 17 21.28 -11.86 -27.75
CA VAL A 17 22.24 -11.73 -26.63
C VAL A 17 23.35 -12.79 -26.74
N ILE A 18 23.02 -14.01 -27.16
CA ILE A 18 23.99 -15.09 -27.37
C ILE A 18 24.96 -14.73 -28.51
N ASP A 19 24.44 -14.23 -29.64
CA ASP A 19 25.25 -13.89 -30.82
C ASP A 19 26.22 -12.70 -30.56
N LEU A 20 25.83 -11.74 -29.71
CA LEU A 20 26.69 -10.64 -29.26
C LEU A 20 27.79 -11.10 -28.28
N TYR A 21 27.51 -12.13 -27.47
CA TYR A 21 28.46 -12.65 -26.48
C TYR A 21 29.57 -13.50 -27.11
N THR A 22 29.29 -14.17 -28.23
CA THR A 22 30.29 -14.99 -28.95
C THR A 22 31.30 -14.17 -29.75
N THR A 23 30.97 -12.95 -30.15
CA THR A 23 31.78 -12.16 -31.11
C THR A 23 32.72 -11.14 -30.43
N SER A 24 32.59 -10.89 -29.13
CA SER A 24 33.41 -9.90 -28.40
C SER A 24 34.70 -10.49 -27.81
N ARG A 25 35.76 -9.68 -27.76
CA ARG A 25 37.09 -10.04 -27.22
C ARG A 25 37.04 -10.24 -25.68
N PRO A 26 37.90 -11.10 -25.09
CA PRO A 26 37.73 -11.63 -23.72
C PRO A 26 37.73 -10.58 -22.61
N LEU A 27 38.37 -9.42 -22.79
CA LEU A 27 38.47 -8.36 -21.77
C LEU A 27 37.16 -7.56 -21.57
N MET A 28 36.25 -7.55 -22.55
CA MET A 28 34.99 -6.78 -22.50
C MET A 28 33.81 -7.62 -21.97
N LYS A 29 33.96 -8.96 -21.93
CA LYS A 29 32.95 -9.90 -21.43
C LYS A 29 32.81 -9.87 -19.91
N THR A 30 33.90 -9.61 -19.20
CA THR A 30 33.90 -9.45 -17.74
C THR A 30 33.11 -8.21 -17.34
N PHE A 31 33.33 -7.07 -18.02
CA PHE A 31 32.57 -5.83 -17.81
C PHE A 31 31.08 -5.97 -18.13
N PHE A 32 30.71 -6.63 -19.23
CA PHE A 32 29.30 -6.86 -19.57
C PHE A 32 28.60 -7.85 -18.63
N SER A 33 29.32 -8.85 -18.09
CA SER A 33 28.75 -9.79 -17.11
C SER A 33 28.44 -9.13 -15.76
N VAL A 34 29.26 -8.17 -15.33
CA VAL A 34 29.07 -7.42 -14.07
C VAL A 34 27.92 -6.41 -14.20
N LEU A 35 27.77 -5.77 -15.38
CA LEU A 35 26.68 -4.83 -15.64
C LEU A 35 25.31 -5.53 -15.74
N ILE A 36 25.25 -6.72 -16.33
CA ILE A 36 24.01 -7.51 -16.41
C ILE A 36 23.61 -8.05 -15.02
N ALA A 37 24.57 -8.41 -14.15
CA ALA A 37 24.28 -8.83 -12.78
C ALA A 37 23.68 -7.70 -11.91
N CYS A 38 24.13 -6.45 -12.09
CA CYS A 38 23.56 -5.29 -11.37
C CYS A 38 22.15 -4.91 -11.85
N VAL A 39 21.82 -5.11 -13.13
CA VAL A 39 20.49 -4.75 -13.69
C VAL A 39 19.40 -5.75 -13.25
N VAL A 40 19.75 -7.01 -12.95
CA VAL A 40 18.78 -8.02 -12.47
C VAL A 40 18.38 -7.78 -11.01
N MET A 41 19.23 -7.15 -10.20
CA MET A 41 18.94 -6.89 -8.77
C MET A 41 18.04 -5.65 -8.55
N ALA A 42 17.80 -4.84 -9.59
CA ALA A 42 16.94 -3.65 -9.52
C ALA A 42 15.45 -3.91 -9.79
N PHE A 43 15.04 -5.15 -10.15
CA PHE A 43 13.69 -5.42 -10.66
C PHE A 43 12.70 -6.10 -9.69
N THR A 44 13.01 -6.20 -8.39
CA THR A 44 12.04 -6.70 -7.40
C THR A 44 11.59 -5.59 -6.45
N LEU A 45 11.09 -4.48 -6.98
CA LEU A 45 10.07 -3.71 -6.26
C LEU A 45 8.78 -4.52 -6.37
N GLN A 46 8.66 -5.51 -5.49
CA GLN A 46 7.53 -6.43 -5.45
C GLN A 46 6.31 -5.65 -4.93
N ASP A 47 5.35 -5.38 -5.81
CA ASP A 47 4.06 -4.83 -5.42
C ASP A 47 3.47 -5.66 -4.26
N PRO A 48 2.76 -5.02 -3.29
CA PRO A 48 2.15 -5.75 -2.19
C PRO A 48 1.21 -6.83 -2.74
N ALA A 49 1.46 -8.08 -2.31
CA ALA A 49 0.69 -9.24 -2.74
C ALA A 49 -0.82 -9.05 -2.48
N PRO A 50 -1.70 -9.61 -3.34
CA PRO A 50 -3.14 -9.43 -3.21
C PRO A 50 -3.66 -9.85 -1.84
N ALA A 51 -4.61 -9.09 -1.31
CA ALA A 51 -5.14 -9.31 0.04
C ALA A 51 -5.93 -10.63 0.14
N LYS A 52 -5.39 -11.62 0.88
CA LYS A 52 -6.08 -12.89 1.18
C LYS A 52 -6.81 -12.84 2.52
N LYS A 53 -7.92 -13.56 2.63
CA LYS A 53 -8.68 -13.73 3.88
C LYS A 53 -7.80 -14.36 4.96
N GLY A 54 -7.79 -13.79 6.16
CA GLY A 54 -6.96 -14.23 7.28
C GLY A 54 -5.50 -13.79 7.21
N GLN A 55 -5.10 -13.05 6.17
CA GLN A 55 -3.74 -12.53 6.06
C GLN A 55 -3.51 -11.42 7.09
N GLU A 56 -2.36 -11.47 7.75
CA GLU A 56 -1.91 -10.48 8.71
C GLU A 56 -0.76 -9.65 8.15
N TYR A 57 -0.69 -8.40 8.60
CA TYR A 57 0.32 -7.43 8.24
C TYR A 57 0.80 -6.70 9.50
N GLY A 58 2.05 -6.23 9.47
CA GLY A 58 2.69 -5.61 10.62
C GLY A 58 2.88 -6.62 11.76
N ALA A 59 2.62 -6.19 12.99
CA ALA A 59 2.71 -7.04 14.18
C ALA A 59 1.53 -8.03 14.36
N GLY A 60 0.58 -8.04 13.42
CA GLY A 60 -0.67 -8.79 13.52
C GLY A 60 -1.66 -8.17 14.51
N VAL A 61 -2.77 -8.87 14.77
CA VAL A 61 -3.78 -8.44 15.76
C VAL A 61 -3.69 -9.35 16.97
N LYS A 62 -3.27 -8.80 18.11
CA LYS A 62 -3.06 -9.51 19.38
C LYS A 62 -4.21 -9.31 20.37
N ALA A 63 -5.01 -8.26 20.18
CA ALA A 63 -6.13 -7.94 21.06
C ALA A 63 -7.22 -9.02 21.00
N SER A 64 -7.64 -9.47 22.18
CA SER A 64 -8.75 -10.42 22.36
C SER A 64 -10.11 -9.78 22.08
N THR A 65 -10.27 -8.51 22.44
CA THR A 65 -11.51 -7.74 22.25
C THR A 65 -11.40 -6.86 21.01
N VAL A 66 -12.32 -7.05 20.07
CA VAL A 66 -12.42 -6.24 18.85
C VAL A 66 -13.70 -5.40 18.91
N LEU A 67 -13.57 -4.08 18.85
CA LEU A 67 -14.69 -3.13 18.83
C LEU A 67 -15.08 -2.78 17.39
N SER A 68 -16.32 -2.32 17.17
CA SER A 68 -16.63 -1.62 15.92
C SER A 68 -15.96 -0.24 15.90
N LEU A 69 -15.60 0.25 14.73
CA LEU A 69 -14.97 1.57 14.59
C LEU A 69 -15.88 2.69 15.11
N SER A 70 -17.17 2.63 14.77
CA SER A 70 -18.18 3.55 15.29
C SER A 70 -18.19 3.61 16.82
N ARG A 71 -18.17 2.43 17.48
CA ARG A 71 -18.18 2.33 18.94
C ARG A 71 -16.90 2.88 19.58
N ALA A 72 -15.73 2.61 19.00
CA ALA A 72 -14.47 3.14 19.49
C ALA A 72 -14.43 4.68 19.48
N VAL A 73 -15.01 5.29 18.45
CA VAL A 73 -15.13 6.75 18.34
C VAL A 73 -16.15 7.31 19.33
N THR A 74 -17.34 6.70 19.45
CA THR A 74 -18.37 7.14 20.41
C THR A 74 -17.90 7.04 21.86
N GLU A 75 -17.16 5.98 22.21
CA GLU A 75 -16.60 5.79 23.55
C GLU A 75 -15.31 6.63 23.79
N LYS A 76 -14.88 7.45 22.82
CA LYS A 76 -13.69 8.30 22.90
C LYS A 76 -12.44 7.56 23.40
N LYS A 77 -12.19 6.35 22.88
CA LYS A 77 -11.03 5.52 23.22
C LYS A 77 -9.74 6.03 22.54
N PHE A 78 -9.39 7.30 22.81
CA PHE A 78 -8.23 7.95 22.23
C PHE A 78 -6.94 7.58 22.97
N ASN A 79 -5.83 7.54 22.25
CA ASN A 79 -4.47 7.31 22.79
C ASN A 79 -4.31 5.99 23.56
N ALA A 80 -5.21 5.02 23.37
CA ALA A 80 -5.14 3.69 23.95
C ALA A 80 -4.96 2.64 22.84
N PRO A 81 -4.20 1.56 23.09
CA PRO A 81 -4.11 0.44 22.17
C PRO A 81 -5.47 -0.27 22.11
N ILE A 82 -6.11 -0.23 20.94
CA ILE A 82 -7.41 -0.86 20.70
C ILE A 82 -7.38 -1.63 19.37
N ALA A 83 -8.24 -2.64 19.26
CA ALA A 83 -8.51 -3.30 17.98
C ALA A 83 -9.91 -2.95 17.50
N VAL A 84 -10.01 -2.49 16.25
CA VAL A 84 -11.26 -2.07 15.61
C VAL A 84 -11.52 -2.88 14.36
N THR A 85 -12.79 -3.19 14.09
CA THR A 85 -13.24 -3.75 12.81
C THR A 85 -14.03 -2.72 12.01
N ALA A 86 -13.70 -2.63 10.71
CA ALA A 86 -14.37 -1.74 9.77
C ALA A 86 -14.19 -2.23 8.32
N MET A 87 -14.92 -1.61 7.40
CA MET A 87 -14.76 -1.80 5.97
C MET A 87 -13.70 -0.83 5.44
N VAL A 88 -12.79 -1.32 4.59
CA VAL A 88 -11.82 -0.48 3.90
C VAL A 88 -12.54 0.23 2.76
N LYS A 89 -12.61 1.55 2.83
CA LYS A 89 -13.27 2.37 1.81
C LYS A 89 -12.30 2.73 0.68
N GLU A 90 -11.13 3.22 1.05
CA GLU A 90 -10.11 3.74 0.12
C GLU A 90 -8.73 3.27 0.57
N VAL A 91 -7.83 3.04 -0.37
CA VAL A 91 -6.42 2.70 -0.13
C VAL A 91 -5.57 3.58 -1.05
N CYS A 92 -4.42 4.03 -0.56
CA CYS A 92 -3.42 4.73 -1.38
C CYS A 92 -3.04 3.89 -2.61
N GLN A 93 -3.34 4.40 -3.81
CA GLN A 93 -3.08 3.69 -5.07
C GLN A 93 -1.63 3.82 -5.53
N LYS A 94 -0.85 4.74 -4.95
CA LYS A 94 0.59 4.83 -5.22
C LYS A 94 1.33 3.67 -4.56
N LYS A 95 1.35 3.63 -3.22
CA LYS A 95 2.19 2.70 -2.45
C LYS A 95 1.44 1.89 -1.39
N GLY A 96 0.15 2.12 -1.16
CA GLY A 96 -0.57 1.47 -0.07
C GLY A 96 -0.14 1.92 1.33
N CYS A 97 0.40 3.13 1.46
CA CYS A 97 0.92 3.70 2.71
C CYS A 97 -0.15 4.17 3.70
N TRP A 98 -1.39 4.31 3.25
CA TRP A 98 -2.53 4.69 4.08
C TRP A 98 -3.80 4.08 3.51
N MET A 99 -4.85 4.00 4.34
CA MET A 99 -6.19 3.61 3.93
C MET A 99 -7.26 4.36 4.73
N ILE A 100 -8.49 4.42 4.23
CA ILE A 100 -9.64 4.95 4.97
C ILE A 100 -10.51 3.77 5.40
N LEU A 101 -10.77 3.69 6.70
CA LEU A 101 -11.79 2.81 7.26
C LEU A 101 -13.12 3.55 7.37
N ALA A 102 -14.21 2.85 7.07
CA ALA A 102 -15.56 3.36 7.20
C ALA A 102 -16.45 2.37 7.95
N ASP A 103 -17.29 2.91 8.83
CA ASP A 103 -18.33 2.20 9.55
C ASP A 103 -19.54 3.13 9.75
N GLY A 104 -20.57 2.95 8.93
CA GLY A 104 -21.69 3.89 8.85
C GLY A 104 -21.25 5.29 8.40
N THR A 105 -21.49 6.29 9.25
CA THR A 105 -21.08 7.68 9.02
C THR A 105 -19.65 7.97 9.48
N THR A 106 -19.08 7.10 10.31
CA THR A 106 -17.72 7.25 10.85
C THR A 106 -16.69 6.88 9.79
N LYS A 107 -15.72 7.77 9.58
CA LYS A 107 -14.55 7.53 8.72
C LYS A 107 -13.29 7.86 9.49
N VAL A 108 -12.28 7.01 9.36
CA VAL A 108 -11.00 7.18 10.04
C VAL A 108 -9.88 6.87 9.06
N ARG A 109 -8.88 7.76 8.99
CA ARG A 109 -7.67 7.52 8.21
C ARG A 109 -6.73 6.63 9.00
N VAL A 110 -6.29 5.53 8.40
CA VAL A 110 -5.31 4.63 8.98
C VAL A 110 -3.96 4.89 8.36
N THR A 111 -2.98 5.17 9.21
CA THR A 111 -1.56 5.22 8.88
C THR A 111 -0.84 4.11 9.65
N PHE A 112 0.33 3.70 9.19
CA PHE A 112 1.07 2.60 9.80
C PHE A 112 2.23 3.15 10.61
N LYS A 113 2.36 2.67 11.85
CA LYS A 113 3.44 3.09 12.73
C LYS A 113 4.80 2.88 12.05
N ASP A 114 5.64 3.91 12.09
CA ASP A 114 6.99 3.93 11.51
C ASP A 114 7.04 3.60 10.00
N TYR A 115 5.91 3.74 9.28
CA TYR A 115 5.80 3.36 7.86
C TYR A 115 6.26 1.91 7.62
N SER A 116 6.00 1.04 8.60
CA SER A 116 6.62 -0.28 8.71
C SER A 116 6.07 -1.31 7.73
N PHE A 117 4.88 -1.09 7.15
CA PHE A 117 4.28 -1.98 6.16
C PHE A 117 3.29 -1.26 5.24
N PHE A 118 2.97 -1.90 4.11
CA PHE A 118 2.04 -1.40 3.08
C PHE A 118 0.86 -2.32 2.88
N MET A 119 -0.28 -1.72 2.55
CA MET A 119 -1.49 -2.46 2.21
C MET A 119 -1.59 -2.77 0.72
N PRO A 120 -2.13 -3.94 0.36
CA PRO A 120 -2.50 -4.24 -1.02
C PRO A 120 -3.54 -3.24 -1.53
N LYS A 121 -3.39 -2.82 -2.78
CA LYS A 121 -4.28 -1.84 -3.42
C LYS A 121 -5.70 -2.41 -3.64
N ASP A 122 -5.82 -3.73 -3.70
CA ASP A 122 -7.09 -4.48 -3.85
C ASP A 122 -7.85 -4.70 -2.53
N LEU A 123 -7.42 -4.04 -1.44
CA LEU A 123 -8.04 -4.18 -0.13
C LEU A 123 -9.35 -3.36 -0.01
N ALA A 124 -9.56 -2.37 -0.89
CA ALA A 124 -10.79 -1.58 -0.92
C ALA A 124 -12.03 -2.50 -1.07
N GLY A 125 -13.05 -2.25 -0.26
CA GLY A 125 -14.26 -3.06 -0.18
C GLY A 125 -14.20 -4.26 0.77
N LYS A 126 -13.01 -4.62 1.28
CA LYS A 126 -12.86 -5.74 2.22
C LYS A 126 -13.07 -5.27 3.66
N ARG A 127 -13.51 -6.19 4.53
CA ARG A 127 -13.56 -5.95 5.98
C ARG A 127 -12.23 -6.35 6.60
N ILE A 128 -11.74 -5.55 7.53
CA ILE A 128 -10.49 -5.85 8.25
C ILE A 128 -10.67 -5.66 9.76
N VAL A 129 -9.67 -6.13 10.50
CA VAL A 129 -9.42 -5.78 11.90
C VAL A 129 -8.08 -5.07 11.95
N ALA A 130 -8.05 -3.85 12.48
CA ALA A 130 -6.84 -3.07 12.68
C ALA A 130 -6.59 -2.89 14.17
N GLU A 131 -5.36 -3.13 14.62
CA GLU A 131 -4.91 -2.86 15.98
C GLU A 131 -3.96 -1.67 15.98
N GLY A 132 -4.16 -0.76 16.92
CA GLY A 132 -3.46 0.52 16.92
C GLY A 132 -4.04 1.53 17.91
N MET A 133 -3.72 2.80 17.69
CA MET A 133 -4.17 3.90 18.52
C MET A 133 -5.04 4.87 17.72
N LEU A 134 -6.23 5.17 18.23
CA LEU A 134 -7.11 6.19 17.68
C LEU A 134 -6.69 7.57 18.20
N LYS A 135 -6.60 8.56 17.32
CA LYS A 135 -6.21 9.94 17.60
C LYS A 135 -7.12 10.92 16.84
N GLU A 136 -7.21 12.14 17.36
CA GLU A 136 -7.76 13.29 16.65
C GLU A 136 -6.57 14.09 16.12
N ASP A 137 -6.65 14.50 14.86
CA ASP A 137 -5.56 15.24 14.20
C ASP A 137 -6.13 16.32 13.27
N VAL A 138 -5.29 17.31 12.98
CA VAL A 138 -5.61 18.39 12.03
C VAL A 138 -4.86 18.13 10.74
N LEU A 139 -5.60 17.81 9.70
CA LEU A 139 -5.05 17.64 8.37
C LEU A 139 -4.97 18.99 7.67
N SER A 140 -3.75 19.41 7.32
CA SER A 140 -3.54 20.65 6.57
C SER A 140 -4.15 20.56 5.17
N GLU A 141 -4.54 21.71 4.58
CA GLU A 141 -5.02 21.74 3.19
C GLU A 141 -4.03 21.09 2.21
N ALA A 142 -2.72 21.31 2.42
CA ALA A 142 -1.66 20.77 1.58
C ALA A 142 -1.61 19.25 1.64
N ASP A 143 -1.66 18.68 2.85
CA ASP A 143 -1.63 17.22 3.05
C ASP A 143 -2.92 16.57 2.53
N ALA A 144 -4.08 17.21 2.73
CA ALA A 144 -5.35 16.74 2.20
C ALA A 144 -5.34 16.63 0.67
N ARG A 145 -4.72 17.61 -0.01
CA ARG A 145 -4.51 17.56 -1.47
C ARG A 145 -3.56 16.45 -1.87
N HIS A 146 -2.43 16.29 -1.17
CA HIS A 146 -1.48 15.22 -1.43
C HIS A 146 -2.13 13.83 -1.31
N TYR A 147 -2.93 13.62 -0.26
CA TYR A 147 -3.67 12.37 -0.09
C TYR A 147 -4.72 12.14 -1.19
N ALA A 148 -5.38 13.18 -1.67
CA ALA A 148 -6.32 13.07 -2.78
C ALA A 148 -5.62 12.68 -4.09
N GLU A 149 -4.41 13.20 -4.35
CA GLU A 149 -3.56 12.79 -5.48
C GLU A 149 -3.12 11.33 -5.35
N ASP A 150 -2.73 10.89 -4.16
CA ASP A 150 -2.34 9.52 -3.85
C ASP A 150 -3.49 8.51 -4.03
N ALA A 151 -4.72 8.97 -3.80
CA ALA A 151 -5.94 8.23 -4.06
C ALA A 151 -6.31 8.17 -5.55
N GLY A 152 -5.67 8.98 -6.40
CA GLY A 152 -5.97 9.07 -7.82
C GLY A 152 -7.21 9.91 -8.16
N LYS A 153 -7.59 10.86 -7.29
CA LYS A 153 -8.74 11.76 -7.55
C LYS A 153 -8.46 12.74 -8.68
N SER A 154 -9.52 13.24 -9.30
CA SER A 154 -9.39 14.22 -10.38
C SER A 154 -8.93 15.59 -9.86
N LYS A 155 -8.25 16.40 -10.70
CA LYS A 155 -7.82 17.76 -10.35
C LYS A 155 -8.99 18.62 -9.83
N LYS A 156 -10.18 18.48 -10.44
CA LYS A 156 -11.40 19.19 -10.02
C LYS A 156 -11.85 18.83 -8.60
N GLU A 157 -11.60 17.62 -8.13
CA GLU A 157 -11.91 17.22 -6.75
C GLU A 157 -10.86 17.72 -5.76
N ILE A 158 -9.58 17.75 -6.17
CA ILE A 158 -8.48 18.26 -5.36
C ILE A 158 -8.62 19.78 -5.15
N GLU A 159 -8.97 20.53 -6.18
CA GLU A 159 -9.19 21.99 -6.10
C GLU A 159 -10.37 22.40 -5.20
N LYS A 160 -11.30 21.47 -4.94
CA LYS A 160 -12.41 21.69 -4.00
C LYS A 160 -11.97 21.59 -2.54
N ILE A 161 -10.81 21.00 -2.26
CA ILE A 161 -10.25 20.92 -0.90
C ILE A 161 -9.68 22.29 -0.54
N LYS A 162 -10.27 22.89 0.50
CA LYS A 162 -9.92 24.22 1.02
C LYS A 162 -9.96 24.21 2.54
N GLY A 163 -8.97 24.84 3.14
CA GLY A 163 -8.78 24.93 4.59
C GLY A 163 -8.37 23.61 5.24
N ASP A 164 -8.01 23.72 6.51
CA ASP A 164 -7.62 22.58 7.34
C ASP A 164 -8.86 21.76 7.74
N GLN A 165 -8.68 20.45 7.84
CA GLN A 165 -9.74 19.51 8.14
C GLN A 165 -9.45 18.81 9.46
N GLN A 166 -10.40 18.85 10.39
CA GLN A 166 -10.36 17.97 11.56
C GLN A 166 -10.66 16.54 11.10
N GLU A 167 -9.74 15.61 11.35
CA GLU A 167 -9.94 14.20 11.02
C GLU A 167 -9.57 13.26 12.16
N LEU A 168 -10.18 12.08 12.12
CA LEU A 168 -9.80 10.99 12.99
C LEU A 168 -8.71 10.18 12.29
N THR A 169 -7.60 10.00 12.99
CA THR A 169 -6.48 9.18 12.54
C THR A 169 -6.35 7.94 13.41
N PHE A 170 -5.88 6.85 12.83
CA PHE A 170 -5.64 5.59 13.51
C PHE A 170 -4.27 5.07 13.12
N GLU A 171 -3.35 5.09 14.07
CA GLU A 171 -2.00 4.60 13.87
C GLU A 171 -1.98 3.09 14.13
N ALA A 172 -2.00 2.31 13.06
CA ALA A 172 -2.04 0.86 13.12
C ALA A 172 -0.65 0.26 13.32
N THR A 173 -0.56 -0.67 14.28
CA THR A 173 0.61 -1.54 14.51
C THR A 173 0.46 -2.88 13.80
N GLY A 174 -0.78 -3.30 13.53
CA GLY A 174 -1.07 -4.52 12.78
C GLY A 174 -2.46 -4.55 12.19
N VAL A 175 -2.61 -5.31 11.11
CA VAL A 175 -3.87 -5.43 10.36
C VAL A 175 -4.11 -6.88 9.99
N ARG A 176 -5.36 -7.34 10.10
CA ARG A 176 -5.81 -8.66 9.66
C ARG A 176 -7.01 -8.55 8.74
N VAL A 177 -6.95 -9.23 7.60
CA VAL A 177 -8.04 -9.27 6.62
C VAL A 177 -9.09 -10.31 7.06
N ARG A 178 -10.37 -9.93 7.05
CA ARG A 178 -11.50 -10.80 7.45
C ARG A 178 -12.09 -11.59 6.30
#